data_AF-A0A971U7I3-F1
#
_entry.id   AF-A0A971U7I3-F1
#
_cell.length_a   1.000
_cell.length_b   1.000
_cell.length_c   1.000
_cell.angle_alpha   90.00
_cell.angle_beta   90.00
_cell.angle_gamma   90.00
#
_symmetry.space_group_name_H-M   'P 1'
#
loop_
_entity.id
_entity.type
_entity.pdbx_description
1 polymer ?
#
loop_
_entity_poly.entity_id
_entity_poly.type
_entity_poly.pdbx_seq_one_letter_code
_entity_poly.pdbx_strand_id
1 'polypeptide(L)'
;MNKAEQIYFLDSLAGILIRCFFLTVLLLAVWFVLFWLAGDFIYDVHSYWFDMDWYDYNLVFYYGMAFVKLFAFVVFLFPYIAIRLVIRKKL
;
A
#
# COMPACT_ATOMS: atom_id res chain seq x y z
N MET A 1 31.55 4.45 8.43
CA MET A 1 30.54 3.53 8.98
C MET A 1 31.09 2.12 8.91
N ASN A 2 31.26 1.47 10.05
CA ASN A 2 31.77 0.10 10.17
C ASN A 2 30.69 -0.90 9.68
N LYS A 3 31.08 -2.13 9.28
CA LYS A 3 30.16 -3.17 8.80
C LYS A 3 28.96 -3.42 9.73
N ALA A 4 29.17 -3.42 11.05
CA ALA A 4 28.12 -3.59 12.05
C ALA A 4 27.11 -2.43 12.03
N GLU A 5 27.58 -1.19 11.92
CA GLU A 5 26.73 0.00 11.81
C GLU A 5 25.91 -0.04 10.51
N GLN A 6 26.50 -0.50 9.40
CA GLN A 6 25.78 -0.71 8.14
C GLN A 6 24.68 -1.76 8.25
N ILE A 7 24.94 -2.89 8.90
CA ILE A 7 23.94 -3.94 9.09
C ILE A 7 22.81 -3.43 9.98
N TYR A 8 23.12 -2.74 11.08
CA TYR A 8 22.12 -2.16 11.97
C TYR A 8 21.22 -1.13 11.27
N PHE A 9 21.80 -0.25 10.45
CA PHE A 9 21.05 0.72 9.66
C PHE A 9 20.11 0.03 8.67
N LEU A 10 20.61 -0.95 7.91
CA LEU A 10 19.82 -1.69 6.94
C LEU A 10 18.69 -2.48 7.61
N ASP A 11 18.95 -3.10 8.75
CA ASP A 11 17.91 -3.85 9.48
C ASP A 11 16.82 -2.91 10.02
N SER A 12 17.20 -1.73 10.52
CA SER A 12 16.26 -0.68 10.93
C SER A 12 15.40 -0.22 9.75
N LEU A 13 16.02 0.03 8.59
CA LEU A 13 15.32 0.44 7.37
C LEU A 13 14.35 -0.64 6.87
N ALA A 14 14.78 -1.90 6.85
CA ALA A 14 13.93 -3.04 6.51
C ALA A 14 12.72 -3.12 7.46
N GLY A 15 12.94 -2.92 8.76
CA GLY A 15 11.89 -2.87 9.76
C GLY A 15 10.88 -1.74 9.52
N ILE A 16 11.30 -0.57 9.04
CA ILE A 16 10.39 0.52 8.69
C ILE A 16 9.58 0.16 7.44
N LEU A 17 10.25 -0.32 6.39
CA LEU A 17 9.61 -0.65 5.11
C LEU A 17 8.51 -1.70 5.27
N ILE A 18 8.74 -2.76 6.05
CA ILE A 18 7.71 -3.79 6.25
C ILE A 18 6.51 -3.27 7.05
N ARG A 19 6.72 -2.37 8.01
CA ARG A 19 5.62 -1.72 8.76
C ARG A 19 4.81 -0.81 7.85
N CYS A 20 5.46 -0.02 6.99
CA CYS A 20 4.79 0.78 5.97
C CYS A 20 3.94 -0.11 5.05
N PHE A 21 4.49 -1.23 4.59
CA PHE A 21 3.75 -2.19 3.76
C PHE A 21 2.47 -2.68 4.46
N PHE A 22 2.57 -3.13 5.72
CA PHE A 22 1.40 -3.60 6.48
C PHE A 22 0.38 -2.49 6.73
N LEU A 23 0.81 -1.27 7.01
CA LEU A 23 -0.08 -0.12 7.16
C LEU A 23 -0.79 0.22 5.84
N THR A 24 -0.10 0.14 4.70
CA THR A 24 -0.73 0.34 3.39
C THR A 24 -1.72 -0.78 3.05
N VAL A 25 -1.41 -2.03 3.41
CA VAL A 25 -2.35 -3.15 3.24
C VAL A 25 -3.58 -2.97 4.14
N LEU A 26 -3.40 -2.51 5.38
CA LEU A 26 -4.51 -2.19 6.28
C LEU A 26 -5.37 -1.06 5.73
N LEU A 27 -4.76 0.00 5.19
CA LEU A 27 -5.47 1.09 4.51
C LEU A 27 -6.30 0.57 3.33
N LEU A 28 -5.73 -0.31 2.51
CA LEU A 28 -6.46 -0.95 1.40
C LEU A 28 -7.62 -1.82 1.88
N ALA A 29 -7.44 -2.56 2.99
CA ALA A 29 -8.50 -3.36 3.57
C ALA A 29 -9.64 -2.49 4.09
N VAL A 30 -9.33 -1.39 4.80
CA VAL A 30 -10.33 -0.42 5.27
C VAL A 30 -11.03 0.22 4.08
N TRP A 31 -10.29 0.65 3.05
CA TRP A 31 -10.88 1.21 1.83
C TRP A 31 -11.84 0.21 1.17
N PHE A 32 -11.42 -1.05 1.00
CA PHE A 32 -12.25 -2.09 0.43
C PHE A 32 -13.53 -2.34 1.24
N VAL A 33 -13.43 -2.39 2.58
CA VAL A 33 -14.59 -2.57 3.47
C VAL A 33 -15.54 -1.38 3.38
N LEU A 34 -15.01 -0.15 3.38
CA LEU A 34 -15.83 1.06 3.21
C LEU A 34 -16.55 1.06 1.86
N PHE A 35 -15.86 0.69 0.79
CA PHE A 35 -16.45 0.57 -0.55
C PHE A 35 -17.53 -0.49 -0.61
N TRP A 36 -17.30 -1.65 0.01
CA TRP A 36 -18.28 -2.73 0.09
C TRP A 36 -19.51 -2.35 0.90
N LEU A 37 -19.34 -1.70 2.07
CA LEU A 37 -20.43 -1.31 2.96
C LEU A 37 -21.22 -0.11 2.44
N ALA A 38 -20.55 0.78 1.71
CA ALA A 38 -21.16 1.97 1.16
C ALA A 38 -22.30 1.70 0.18
N GLY A 39 -22.25 0.58 -0.56
CA GLY A 39 -23.26 0.23 -1.55
C GLY A 39 -23.61 1.42 -2.44
N ASP A 40 -24.92 1.68 -2.58
CA ASP A 40 -25.46 2.80 -3.36
C ASP A 40 -25.36 4.16 -2.63
N PHE A 41 -25.08 4.19 -1.32
CA PHE A 41 -25.11 5.43 -0.54
C PHE A 41 -23.99 6.41 -0.89
N ILE A 42 -22.78 5.92 -1.19
CA ILE A 42 -21.71 6.81 -1.67
C ILE A 42 -21.97 7.22 -3.12
N TYR A 43 -22.54 6.35 -3.95
CA TYR A 43 -22.91 6.69 -5.32
C TYR A 43 -23.95 7.82 -5.34
N ASP A 44 -24.99 7.72 -4.52
CA ASP A 44 -26.02 8.76 -4.39
C ASP A 44 -25.44 10.09 -3.90
N VAL A 45 -24.50 10.08 -2.96
CA VAL A 45 -23.88 11.32 -2.46
C VAL A 45 -22.87 11.92 -3.47
N HIS A 46 -22.10 11.10 -4.17
CA HIS A 46 -21.12 11.57 -5.16
C HIS A 46 -21.77 12.04 -6.47
N SER A 47 -22.87 11.41 -6.89
CA SER A 47 -23.61 11.81 -8.10
C SER A 47 -24.17 13.24 -8.01
N TYR A 48 -24.40 13.77 -6.80
CA TYR A 48 -24.75 15.19 -6.62
C TYR A 48 -23.60 16.16 -6.92
N TRP A 49 -22.34 15.72 -6.81
CA TRP A 49 -21.17 16.59 -7.02
C TRP A 49 -20.48 16.34 -8.36
N PHE A 50 -20.66 15.14 -8.93
CA PHE A 50 -20.07 14.73 -10.19
C PHE A 50 -21.07 13.90 -10.99
N ASP A 51 -21.30 14.27 -12.24
CA ASP A 51 -22.15 13.52 -13.18
C ASP A 51 -21.37 12.28 -13.68
N MET A 52 -21.24 11.27 -12.81
CA MET A 52 -20.51 10.04 -13.06
C MET A 52 -21.45 8.83 -13.10
N ASP A 53 -21.28 8.00 -14.13
CA ASP A 53 -21.97 6.72 -14.21
C ASP A 53 -21.43 5.74 -13.16
N TRP A 54 -22.26 4.78 -12.77
CA TRP A 54 -21.93 3.76 -11.76
C TRP A 54 -20.69 2.95 -12.17
N TYR A 55 -20.51 2.71 -13.47
CA TYR A 55 -19.34 2.04 -14.02
C TYR A 55 -18.04 2.84 -13.81
N ASP A 56 -18.05 4.14 -14.11
CA ASP A 56 -16.89 5.02 -13.99
C ASP A 56 -16.47 5.19 -12.54
N TYR A 57 -17.44 5.32 -11.63
CA TYR A 57 -17.21 5.36 -10.20
C TYR A 57 -16.47 4.09 -9.72
N ASN A 58 -16.98 2.90 -10.06
CA ASN A 58 -16.32 1.65 -9.70
C ASN A 58 -14.89 1.57 -10.26
N LEU A 59 -14.70 1.96 -11.52
CA LEU A 59 -13.39 1.95 -12.19
C LEU A 59 -12.35 2.81 -11.48
N VAL A 60 -12.71 4.04 -11.09
CA VAL A 60 -11.80 4.94 -10.37
C VAL A 60 -11.35 4.32 -9.05
N PHE A 61 -12.27 3.73 -8.29
CA PHE A 61 -11.96 3.09 -7.02
C PHE A 61 -11.10 1.84 -7.21
N TYR A 62 -11.41 1.00 -8.20
CA TYR A 62 -10.61 -0.18 -8.53
C TYR A 62 -9.20 0.19 -8.99
N TYR A 63 -9.05 1.19 -9.87
CA TYR A 63 -7.73 1.66 -10.30
C TYR A 63 -6.97 2.33 -9.15
N GLY A 64 -7.64 3.10 -8.30
CA GLY A 64 -7.05 3.68 -7.10
C GLY A 64 -6.50 2.60 -6.15
N MET A 65 -7.30 1.58 -5.85
CA MET A 65 -6.87 0.44 -5.03
C MET A 65 -5.73 -0.33 -5.70
N ALA A 66 -5.81 -0.60 -7.00
CA ALA A 66 -4.76 -1.28 -7.75
C ALA A 66 -3.44 -0.48 -7.73
N PHE A 67 -3.51 0.83 -7.93
CA PHE A 67 -2.35 1.72 -7.90
C PHE A 67 -1.68 1.72 -6.51
N VAL A 68 -2.44 1.94 -5.44
CA VAL A 68 -1.91 1.94 -4.07
C VAL A 68 -1.32 0.58 -3.71
N LYS A 69 -1.97 -0.52 -4.16
CA LYS A 69 -1.47 -1.88 -3.98
C LYS A 69 -0.11 -2.07 -4.66
N LEU A 70 0.00 -1.73 -5.94
CA LEU A 70 1.26 -1.84 -6.69
C LEU A 70 2.35 -0.96 -6.07
N PHE A 71 2.01 0.27 -5.67
CA PHE A 71 2.93 1.16 -4.98
C PHE A 71 3.46 0.55 -3.69
N ALA A 72 2.59 -0.10 -2.89
CA ALA A 72 3.01 -0.79 -1.67
C ALA A 72 4.03 -1.91 -1.96
N PHE A 73 3.82 -2.69 -3.02
CA PHE A 73 4.76 -3.74 -3.42
C PHE A 73 6.10 -3.16 -3.86
N VAL A 74 6.08 -2.17 -4.76
CA VAL A 74 7.30 -1.63 -5.38
C VAL A 74 8.13 -0.79 -4.41
N VAL A 75 7.48 0.02 -3.56
CA VAL A 75 8.16 1.00 -2.70
C VAL A 75 8.46 0.46 -1.30
N PHE A 76 7.67 -0.49 -0.81
CA PHE A 76 7.86 -1.03 0.55
C PHE A 76 8.33 -2.49 0.55
N LEU A 77 7.60 -3.39 -0.12
CA LEU A 77 7.90 -4.82 -0.01
C LEU A 77 9.19 -5.21 -0.74
N PHE A 78 9.39 -4.75 -1.98
CA PHE A 78 10.58 -5.11 -2.75
C PHE A 78 11.87 -4.59 -2.10
N PRO A 79 11.95 -3.33 -1.62
CA PRO A 79 13.11 -2.85 -0.88
C PRO A 79 13.35 -3.62 0.42
N TYR A 80 12.28 -3.98 1.16
CA TYR A 80 12.41 -4.85 2.33
C TYR A 80 13.07 -6.19 1.98
N ILE A 81 12.57 -6.88 0.95
CA ILE A 81 13.11 -8.18 0.51
C ILE A 81 14.57 -8.01 0.08
N ALA A 82 14.88 -6.99 -0.73
CA ALA A 82 16.23 -6.72 -1.21
C ALA A 82 17.22 -6.53 -0.04
N ILE A 83 16.84 -5.74 0.97
CA ILE A 83 17.69 -5.52 2.15
C ILE A 83 17.93 -6.83 2.92
N ARG A 84 16.88 -7.63 3.16
CA ARG A 84 17.00 -8.90 3.89
C ARG A 84 17.87 -9.91 3.14
N LEU A 85 17.82 -9.93 1.81
CA LEU A 85 18.71 -10.73 0.97
C LEU A 85 20.17 -10.28 1.08
N VAL A 86 20.42 -8.97 1.11
CA VAL A 86 21.77 -8.41 1.27
C VAL A 86 22.35 -8.72 2.65
N ILE A 87 21.56 -8.57 3.72
CA ILE A 87 22.00 -8.89 5.09
C ILE A 87 22.31 -10.40 5.21
N ARG A 88 21.42 -11.28 4.71
CA ARG A 88 21.64 -12.73 4.76
C ARG A 88 22.91 -13.20 4.06
N LYS A 89 23.30 -12.56 2.95
CA LYS A 89 24.56 -12.89 2.24
C LYS A 89 25.82 -12.47 3.01
N LYS A 90 25.69 -11.61 4.02
CA LYS A 90 26.81 -11.04 4.79
C LYS A 90 26.99 -11.69 6.17
N LEU A 91 26.05 -12.54 6.59
CA LEU A 91 26.12 -13.41 7.77
C LEU A 91 26.77 -14.74 7.37
#